data_AF-A0A2A5G3Y7-F1
#
_entry.id   AF-A0A2A5G3Y7-F1
#
_cell.length_a   1.000
_cell.length_b   1.000
_cell.length_c   1.000
_cell.angle_alpha   90.00
_cell.angle_beta   90.00
_cell.angle_gamma   90.00
#
_symmetry.space_group_name_H-M   'P 1'
#
loop_
_entity.id
_entity.type
_entity.pdbx_description
1 polymer ?
#
loop_
_entity_poly.entity_id
_entity_poly.type
_entity_poly.pdbx_seq_one_letter_code
_entity_poly.pdbx_strand_id
1 'polypeptide(L)'
;MYSRQLAAAACLVLSLGFAAAEDAIITNYDPGIDCKIIEQTDHFVDYRCPGISGVDVWFSIGDSRWTVAFHPNEPTGIVLSQGFNLAHHPDLSIEWRFANGEPSAAIQRWRFFNGGDELDTGTFVVTKIDGDEVCHIALVDIAANISDDDEEAVLQMARDFADANAQDFSCENDPKWLGNPPLLAGHTHNTFR
;
A
#
# COMPACT_ATOMS: atom_id res chain seq x y z
N MET A 1 34.68 62.08 -29.81
CA MET A 1 33.49 61.22 -30.01
C MET A 1 33.81 59.84 -29.45
N TYR A 2 33.49 59.57 -28.18
CA TYR A 2 33.73 58.28 -27.54
C TYR A 2 32.38 57.59 -27.32
N SER A 3 32.17 56.47 -28.01
CA SER A 3 30.99 55.62 -27.91
C SER A 3 31.21 54.62 -26.77
N ARG A 4 30.35 54.65 -25.75
CA ARG A 4 30.33 53.65 -24.66
C ARG A 4 29.29 52.60 -25.02
N GLN A 5 29.74 51.41 -25.38
CA GLN A 5 28.87 50.23 -25.47
C GLN A 5 28.68 49.65 -24.07
N LEU A 6 27.42 49.62 -23.61
CA LEU A 6 27.00 48.88 -22.42
C LEU A 6 26.69 47.45 -22.85
N ALA A 7 27.51 46.49 -22.42
CA ALA A 7 27.20 45.07 -22.54
C ALA A 7 26.27 44.68 -21.38
N ALA A 8 25.02 44.32 -21.69
CA ALA A 8 24.09 43.74 -20.73
C ALA A 8 24.37 42.24 -20.61
N ALA A 9 24.81 41.79 -19.44
CA ALA A 9 24.96 40.38 -19.12
C ALA A 9 23.60 39.79 -18.71
N ALA A 10 23.04 38.90 -19.52
CA ALA A 10 21.85 38.13 -19.18
C ALA A 10 22.26 36.91 -18.33
N CYS A 11 21.99 36.95 -17.02
CA CYS A 11 22.08 35.78 -16.15
C CYS A 11 20.83 34.91 -16.36
N LEU A 12 20.98 33.78 -17.05
CA LEU A 12 19.98 32.71 -17.07
C LEU A 12 19.99 32.03 -15.68
N VAL A 13 18.95 32.24 -14.88
CA VAL A 13 18.73 31.47 -13.66
C VAL A 13 18.02 30.18 -14.07
N LEU A 14 18.78 29.08 -14.17
CA LEU A 14 18.22 27.74 -14.24
C LEU A 14 17.67 27.39 -12.85
N SER A 15 16.35 27.48 -12.68
CA SER A 15 15.65 26.86 -11.57
C SER A 15 15.69 25.35 -11.77
N LEU A 16 16.66 24.69 -11.12
CA LEU A 16 16.60 23.27 -10.84
C LEU A 16 15.40 23.06 -9.90
N GLY A 17 14.27 22.65 -10.45
CA GLY A 17 13.16 22.13 -9.66
C GLY A 17 13.63 20.84 -9.02
N PHE A 18 14.00 20.89 -7.73
CA PHE A 18 14.00 19.70 -6.90
C PHE A 18 12.53 19.32 -6.72
N ALA A 19 12.09 18.25 -7.39
CA ALA A 19 10.92 17.54 -6.93
C ALA A 19 11.26 17.08 -5.51
N ALA A 20 10.69 17.73 -4.50
CA ALA A 20 10.73 17.20 -3.16
C ALA A 20 9.99 15.86 -3.23
N ALA A 21 10.67 14.76 -2.90
CA ALA A 21 9.99 13.55 -2.52
C ALA A 21 9.03 13.97 -1.39
N GLU A 22 7.73 13.84 -1.62
CA GLU A 22 6.77 14.03 -0.55
C GLU A 22 7.11 12.96 0.50
N ASP A 23 7.50 13.39 1.70
CA ASP A 23 7.89 12.44 2.76
C ASP A 23 6.74 11.46 2.97
N ALA A 24 7.00 10.19 2.67
CA ALA A 24 6.04 9.12 2.90
C ALA A 24 5.66 9.10 4.39
N ILE A 25 4.37 9.19 4.70
CA ILE A 25 3.92 9.00 6.07
C ILE A 25 3.81 7.50 6.31
N ILE A 26 4.61 6.99 7.24
CA ILE A 26 4.67 5.57 7.57
C ILE A 26 4.19 5.37 9.00
N THR A 27 3.25 4.45 9.19
CA THR A 27 2.78 3.99 10.51
C THR A 27 3.17 2.55 10.73
N ASN A 28 3.54 2.20 11.96
CA ASN A 28 3.85 0.84 12.37
C ASN A 28 2.89 0.41 13.48
N TYR A 29 2.47 -0.85 13.45
CA TYR A 29 1.50 -1.40 14.39
C TYR A 29 1.99 -2.68 15.04
N ASP A 30 1.61 -2.90 16.28
CA ASP A 30 1.48 -4.20 16.91
C ASP A 30 0.00 -4.38 17.31
N PRO A 31 -0.79 -5.21 16.60
CA PRO A 31 -2.20 -5.41 16.90
C PRO A 31 -2.51 -5.76 18.36
N GLY A 32 -1.61 -6.45 19.06
CA GLY A 32 -1.79 -6.83 20.46
C GLY A 32 -1.57 -5.69 21.46
N ILE A 33 -0.94 -4.60 21.03
CA ILE A 33 -0.53 -3.48 21.89
C ILE A 33 -1.23 -2.19 21.49
N ASP A 34 -1.20 -1.86 20.20
CA ASP A 34 -1.62 -0.56 19.67
C ASP A 34 -3.11 -0.48 19.35
N CYS A 35 -3.80 -1.63 19.34
CA CYS A 35 -5.12 -1.75 18.75
C CYS A 35 -6.17 -2.26 19.76
N LYS A 36 -7.40 -1.82 19.55
CA LYS A 36 -8.55 -2.30 20.31
C LYS A 36 -9.13 -3.55 19.65
N ILE A 37 -9.34 -4.61 20.43
CA ILE A 37 -10.16 -5.75 19.98
C ILE A 37 -11.62 -5.28 19.87
N ILE A 38 -12.19 -5.43 18.67
CA ILE A 38 -13.58 -5.08 18.36
C ILE A 38 -14.47 -6.31 18.50
N GLU A 39 -14.02 -7.44 17.94
CA GLU A 39 -14.70 -8.72 18.04
C GLU A 39 -13.66 -9.83 18.24
N GLN A 40 -14.02 -10.84 19.03
CA GLN A 40 -13.21 -12.01 19.25
C GLN A 40 -14.11 -13.23 19.40
N THR A 41 -13.86 -14.23 18.56
CA THR A 41 -14.48 -15.55 18.62
C THR A 41 -13.40 -16.62 18.78
N ASP A 42 -13.79 -17.89 18.75
CA ASP A 42 -12.88 -19.02 18.64
C ASP A 42 -12.26 -19.17 17.23
N HIS A 43 -12.79 -18.46 16.23
CA HIS A 43 -12.37 -18.56 14.83
C HIS A 43 -11.57 -17.35 14.34
N PHE A 44 -11.86 -16.14 14.85
CA PHE A 44 -11.23 -14.91 14.41
C PHE A 44 -11.14 -13.85 15.51
N VAL A 45 -10.28 -12.85 15.28
CA VAL A 45 -10.15 -11.63 16.07
C VAL A 45 -10.07 -10.43 15.15
N ASP A 46 -10.91 -9.44 15.41
CA ASP A 46 -10.93 -8.16 14.69
C ASP A 46 -10.32 -7.07 15.57
N TYR A 47 -9.32 -6.38 15.04
CA TYR A 47 -8.61 -5.27 15.68
C TYR A 47 -8.89 -3.97 14.95
N ARG A 48 -9.03 -2.90 15.71
CA ARG A 48 -9.07 -1.52 15.22
C ARG A 48 -7.91 -0.73 15.81
N CYS A 49 -7.06 -0.21 14.95
CA CYS A 49 -5.90 0.60 15.30
C CYS A 49 -6.14 2.05 14.86
N PRO A 50 -5.75 3.04 15.67
CA PRO A 50 -5.76 4.43 15.22
C PRO A 50 -4.89 4.59 13.96
N GLY A 51 -5.45 5.17 12.90
CA GLY A 51 -4.69 5.53 11.70
C GLY A 51 -4.45 7.03 11.58
N ILE A 52 -4.44 7.54 10.34
CA ILE A 52 -4.16 8.93 10.03
C ILE A 52 -5.37 9.62 9.40
N SER A 53 -5.50 10.93 9.66
CA SER A 53 -6.58 11.77 9.10
C SER A 53 -7.99 11.20 9.32
N GLY A 54 -8.21 10.48 10.42
CA GLY A 54 -9.51 9.88 10.75
C GLY A 54 -9.83 8.57 10.02
N VAL A 55 -8.89 8.03 9.23
CA VAL A 55 -8.97 6.69 8.64
C VAL A 55 -8.25 5.72 9.57
N ASP A 56 -8.98 4.77 10.15
CA ASP A 56 -8.40 3.74 11.01
C ASP A 56 -7.94 2.52 10.22
N VAL A 57 -7.03 1.74 10.82
CA VAL A 57 -6.54 0.47 10.28
C VAL A 57 -7.26 -0.67 10.96
N TRP A 58 -7.79 -1.59 10.16
CA TRP A 58 -8.55 -2.75 10.60
C TRP A 58 -7.80 -4.01 10.22
N PHE A 59 -7.50 -4.84 11.22
CA PHE A 59 -6.93 -6.17 11.01
C PHE A 59 -7.97 -7.23 11.40
N SER A 60 -8.30 -8.13 10.48
CA SER A 60 -9.08 -9.33 10.76
C SER A 60 -8.15 -10.54 10.64
N ILE A 61 -7.97 -11.27 11.74
CA ILE A 61 -7.10 -12.44 11.81
C ILE A 61 -7.95 -13.64 12.20
N GLY A 62 -8.15 -14.57 11.29
CA GLY A 62 -9.04 -15.71 11.55
C GLY A 62 -9.18 -16.66 10.38
N ASP A 63 -9.64 -17.89 10.65
CA ASP A 63 -9.81 -18.96 9.65
C ASP A 63 -8.62 -19.14 8.72
N SER A 64 -7.43 -19.11 9.29
CA SER A 64 -6.20 -19.15 8.51
C SER A 64 -6.10 -18.02 7.48
N ARG A 65 -6.48 -16.77 7.81
CA ARG A 65 -6.32 -15.58 6.96
C ARG A 65 -5.94 -14.32 7.75
N TRP A 66 -5.27 -13.41 7.05
CA TRP A 66 -5.13 -12.00 7.38
C TRP A 66 -5.89 -11.17 6.36
N THR A 67 -6.66 -10.20 6.85
CA THR A 67 -7.27 -9.15 6.05
C THR A 67 -6.91 -7.80 6.67
N VAL A 68 -6.54 -6.83 5.83
CA VAL A 68 -6.22 -5.46 6.24
C VAL A 68 -7.12 -4.50 5.47
N ALA A 69 -7.77 -3.59 6.18
CA ALA A 69 -8.65 -2.60 5.59
C ALA A 69 -8.45 -1.22 6.25
N PHE A 70 -8.84 -0.17 5.53
CA PHE A 70 -8.62 1.22 5.93
C PHE A 70 -9.93 1.98 5.89
N HIS A 71 -10.48 2.34 7.04
CA HIS A 71 -11.79 2.99 7.09
C HIS A 71 -12.05 3.68 8.44
N PRO A 72 -12.76 4.84 8.49
CA PRO A 72 -13.11 5.51 9.75
C PRO A 72 -14.01 4.67 10.68
N ASN A 73 -14.78 3.76 10.10
CA ASN A 73 -15.70 2.85 10.78
C ASN A 73 -15.40 1.40 10.40
N GLU A 74 -16.13 0.44 10.96
CA GLU A 74 -15.99 -0.97 10.61
C GLU A 74 -16.11 -1.16 9.08
N PRO A 75 -15.11 -1.77 8.43
CA PRO A 75 -15.07 -1.88 6.97
C PRO A 75 -16.15 -2.82 6.47
N THR A 76 -16.65 -2.55 5.27
CA THR A 76 -17.61 -3.40 4.57
C THR A 76 -17.17 -3.61 3.12
N GLY A 77 -17.90 -4.43 2.36
CA GLY A 77 -17.65 -4.59 0.93
C GLY A 77 -16.50 -5.54 0.58
N ILE A 78 -15.88 -5.33 -0.58
CA ILE A 78 -14.98 -6.31 -1.20
C ILE A 78 -13.67 -6.47 -0.43
N VAL A 79 -13.16 -5.43 0.24
CA VAL A 79 -11.91 -5.50 1.02
C VAL A 79 -11.93 -6.60 2.07
N LEU A 80 -13.10 -6.88 2.66
CA LEU A 80 -13.23 -7.96 3.65
C LEU A 80 -12.97 -9.35 3.06
N SER A 81 -13.18 -9.49 1.75
CA SER A 81 -12.85 -10.70 1.00
C SER A 81 -11.45 -10.67 0.38
N GLN A 82 -10.74 -9.54 0.47
CA GLN A 82 -9.41 -9.36 -0.09
C GLN A 82 -8.37 -9.56 1.01
N GLY A 83 -8.04 -10.83 1.23
CA GLY A 83 -7.09 -11.25 2.24
C GLY A 83 -6.21 -12.37 1.71
N PHE A 84 -5.19 -12.71 2.48
CA PHE A 84 -4.32 -13.82 2.18
C PHE A 84 -4.38 -14.84 3.32
N ASN A 85 -4.08 -16.10 3.02
CA ASN A 85 -4.08 -17.13 4.05
C ASN A 85 -3.06 -16.81 5.18
N LEU A 86 -3.16 -17.41 6.37
CA LEU A 86 -2.35 -17.09 7.57
C LEU A 86 -0.87 -17.33 7.37
N ALA A 87 -0.50 -18.24 6.46
CA ALA A 87 0.89 -18.44 6.08
C ALA A 87 1.40 -17.24 5.26
N HIS A 88 0.56 -16.27 4.94
CA HIS A 88 0.90 -15.00 4.33
C HIS A 88 0.47 -13.89 5.27
N HIS A 89 1.41 -13.11 5.74
CA HIS A 89 1.13 -12.07 6.72
C HIS A 89 1.58 -10.72 6.18
N PRO A 90 0.85 -9.66 6.52
CA PRO A 90 1.31 -8.32 6.25
C PRO A 90 2.49 -7.99 7.17
N ASP A 91 3.45 -7.25 6.65
CA ASP A 91 4.29 -6.42 7.48
C ASP A 91 3.38 -5.36 8.12
N LEU A 92 3.59 -5.09 9.40
CA LEU A 92 2.73 -4.17 10.15
C LEU A 92 3.14 -2.70 9.95
N SER A 93 3.96 -2.44 8.95
CA SER A 93 4.32 -1.11 8.45
C SER A 93 3.42 -0.76 7.26
N ILE A 94 2.82 0.43 7.30
CA ILE A 94 1.89 0.93 6.29
C ILE A 94 2.38 2.29 5.83
N GLU A 95 2.64 2.42 4.53
CA GLU A 95 2.89 3.70 3.90
C GLU A 95 1.58 4.30 3.39
N TRP A 96 1.29 5.53 3.78
CA TRP A 96 0.10 6.26 3.37
C TRP A 96 0.40 7.18 2.19
N ARG A 97 -0.44 7.11 1.17
CA ARG A 97 -0.43 8.01 0.01
C ARG A 97 -1.61 8.97 0.11
N PHE A 98 -1.40 10.19 -0.34
CA PHE A 98 -2.38 11.27 -0.18
C PHE A 98 -2.78 11.84 -1.54
N ALA A 99 -4.05 12.25 -1.63
CA ALA A 99 -4.52 13.10 -2.70
C ALA A 99 -5.40 14.20 -2.11
N ASN A 100 -5.16 15.44 -2.52
CA ASN A 100 -5.94 16.60 -2.05
C ASN A 100 -5.99 16.75 -0.51
N GLY A 101 -4.95 16.29 0.19
CA GLY A 101 -4.84 16.36 1.65
C GLY A 101 -5.50 15.22 2.43
N GLU A 102 -6.11 14.26 1.74
CA GLU A 102 -6.75 13.08 2.35
C GLU A 102 -6.02 11.80 1.94
N PRO A 103 -6.00 10.75 2.80
CA PRO A 103 -5.48 9.44 2.41
C PRO A 103 -6.24 8.90 1.21
N SER A 104 -5.52 8.56 0.14
CA SER A 104 -6.08 8.02 -1.11
C SER A 104 -5.67 6.58 -1.36
N ALA A 105 -4.54 6.15 -0.81
CA ALA A 105 -4.11 4.78 -0.85
C ALA A 105 -3.21 4.43 0.34
N ALA A 106 -3.07 3.13 0.60
CA ALA A 106 -2.09 2.58 1.51
C ALA A 106 -1.28 1.48 0.81
N ILE A 107 0.02 1.44 1.11
CA ILE A 107 0.94 0.44 0.60
C ILE A 107 1.46 -0.36 1.78
N GLN A 108 1.35 -1.68 1.69
CA GLN A 108 1.82 -2.61 2.71
C GLN A 108 2.56 -3.75 2.05
N ARG A 109 3.70 -4.15 2.62
CA ARG A 109 4.38 -5.38 2.19
C ARG A 109 3.68 -6.59 2.78
N TRP A 110 3.51 -7.63 1.98
CA TRP A 110 3.01 -8.93 2.40
C TRP A 110 4.07 -9.99 2.14
N ARG A 111 4.33 -10.81 3.16
CA ARG A 111 5.22 -11.97 3.08
C ARG A 111 4.40 -13.18 2.70
N PHE A 112 4.90 -13.99 1.78
CA PHE A 112 4.26 -15.22 1.36
C PHE A 112 5.15 -16.42 1.72
N PHE A 113 4.56 -17.56 2.03
CA PHE A 113 5.29 -18.77 2.41
C PHE A 113 4.96 -19.89 1.44
N ASN A 114 5.94 -20.72 1.10
CA ASN A 114 5.75 -21.91 0.28
C ASN A 114 6.40 -23.13 0.94
N GLY A 115 5.58 -24.09 1.37
CA GLY A 115 6.07 -25.42 1.73
C GLY A 115 7.05 -25.49 2.92
N GLY A 116 7.13 -24.45 3.75
CA GLY A 116 8.03 -24.38 4.92
C GLY A 116 9.10 -23.31 4.82
N ASP A 117 9.33 -22.75 3.63
CA ASP A 117 10.26 -21.65 3.41
C ASP A 117 9.50 -20.33 3.16
N GLU A 118 9.98 -19.25 3.75
CA GLU A 118 9.52 -17.90 3.41
C GLU A 118 9.90 -17.61 1.95
N LEU A 119 8.95 -17.14 1.14
CA LEU A 119 9.29 -16.60 -0.18
C LEU A 119 10.01 -15.27 0.08
N ASP A 120 11.33 -15.29 -0.13
CA ASP A 120 12.32 -14.29 0.33
C ASP A 120 11.98 -12.81 0.02
N THR A 121 11.09 -12.51 -0.91
CA THR A 121 10.84 -11.14 -1.38
C THR A 121 9.41 -10.62 -1.18
N GLY A 122 8.36 -11.44 -1.14
CA GLY A 122 6.99 -10.96 -0.87
C GLY A 122 6.37 -10.08 -1.98
N THR A 123 5.31 -9.33 -1.65
CA THR A 123 4.57 -8.45 -2.58
C THR A 123 4.17 -7.16 -1.89
N PHE A 124 4.28 -6.00 -2.57
CA PHE A 124 3.61 -4.78 -2.11
C PHE A 124 2.16 -4.80 -2.54
N VAL A 125 1.25 -4.73 -1.58
CA VAL A 125 -0.19 -4.61 -1.80
C VAL A 125 -0.54 -3.13 -1.73
N VAL A 126 -1.15 -2.62 -2.81
CA VAL A 126 -1.65 -1.25 -2.89
C VAL A 126 -3.16 -1.29 -2.71
N THR A 127 -3.65 -0.55 -1.72
CA THR A 127 -5.08 -0.49 -1.36
C THR A 127 -5.60 0.92 -1.60
N LYS A 128 -6.68 1.09 -2.38
CA LYS A 128 -7.40 2.35 -2.53
C LYS A 128 -8.16 2.66 -1.24
N ILE A 129 -8.24 3.94 -0.90
CA ILE A 129 -9.02 4.49 0.20
C ILE A 129 -9.88 5.61 -0.36
N ASP A 130 -11.19 5.37 -0.50
CA ASP A 130 -12.13 6.37 -1.01
C ASP A 130 -13.55 6.13 -0.46
N GLY A 131 -13.83 6.72 0.70
CA GLY A 131 -15.08 6.46 1.41
C GLY A 131 -15.27 4.97 1.69
N ASP A 132 -16.41 4.42 1.27
CA ASP A 132 -16.72 2.98 1.40
C ASP A 132 -16.08 2.12 0.29
N GLU A 133 -15.48 2.72 -0.75
CA GLU A 133 -14.76 2.03 -1.82
C GLU A 133 -13.31 1.76 -1.43
N VAL A 134 -13.14 0.77 -0.56
CA VAL A 134 -11.83 0.26 -0.13
C VAL A 134 -11.59 -1.08 -0.83
N CYS A 135 -10.47 -1.19 -1.54
CA CYS A 135 -10.06 -2.44 -2.20
C CYS A 135 -8.59 -2.43 -2.61
N HIS A 136 -8.00 -3.61 -2.77
CA HIS A 136 -6.70 -3.76 -3.42
C HIS A 136 -6.81 -3.36 -4.89
N ILE A 137 -5.87 -2.53 -5.36
CA ILE A 137 -5.79 -2.04 -6.74
C ILE A 137 -4.55 -2.54 -7.47
N ALA A 138 -3.49 -2.90 -6.74
CA ALA A 138 -2.31 -3.54 -7.29
C ALA A 138 -1.61 -4.48 -6.32
N LEU A 139 -0.93 -5.46 -6.90
CA LEU A 139 -0.11 -6.47 -6.26
C LEU A 139 1.24 -6.49 -6.98
N VAL A 140 2.27 -5.92 -6.35
CA VAL A 140 3.59 -5.73 -6.96
C VAL A 140 4.53 -6.80 -6.43
N ASP A 141 4.80 -7.81 -7.25
CA ASP A 141 5.70 -8.91 -6.91
C ASP A 141 7.13 -8.39 -6.82
N ILE A 142 7.73 -8.48 -5.63
CA ILE A 142 9.06 -7.95 -5.38
C ILE A 142 10.12 -8.75 -6.14
N ALA A 143 10.02 -10.09 -6.15
CA ALA A 143 11.01 -10.93 -6.84
C ALA A 143 11.01 -10.71 -8.36
N ALA A 144 9.85 -10.47 -8.96
CA ALA A 144 9.74 -10.28 -10.41
C ALA A 144 10.25 -8.92 -10.89
N ASN A 145 10.30 -7.92 -10.01
CA ASN A 145 10.60 -6.54 -10.38
C ASN A 145 11.89 -5.99 -9.77
N ILE A 146 12.51 -6.70 -8.83
CA ILE A 146 13.78 -6.28 -8.24
C ILE A 146 14.93 -6.42 -9.25
N SER A 147 15.70 -5.36 -9.42
CA SER A 147 16.94 -5.34 -10.19
C SER A 147 18.07 -4.89 -9.28
N ASP A 148 19.22 -5.58 -9.31
CA ASP A 148 20.40 -5.27 -8.49
C ASP A 148 20.11 -5.18 -6.98
N ASP A 149 19.17 -6.00 -6.48
CA ASP A 149 18.73 -6.06 -5.07
C ASP A 149 18.15 -4.73 -4.51
N ASP A 150 17.65 -3.85 -5.39
CA ASP A 150 17.02 -2.58 -5.00
C ASP A 150 15.49 -2.71 -4.81
N GLU A 151 15.06 -3.06 -3.59
CA GLU A 151 13.63 -3.14 -3.23
C GLU A 151 12.95 -1.74 -3.26
N GLU A 152 13.71 -0.65 -3.08
CA GLU A 152 13.16 0.72 -3.09
C GLU A 152 12.63 1.09 -4.47
N ALA A 153 13.29 0.64 -5.55
CA ALA A 153 12.78 0.81 -6.91
C ALA A 153 11.42 0.11 -7.11
N VAL A 154 11.20 -1.03 -6.45
CA VAL A 154 9.93 -1.76 -6.49
C VAL A 154 8.86 -1.09 -5.64
N LEU A 155 9.23 -0.59 -4.46
CA LEU A 155 8.33 0.25 -3.65
C LEU A 155 7.92 1.51 -4.41
N GLN A 156 8.85 2.12 -5.15
CA GLN A 156 8.56 3.28 -5.99
C GLN A 156 7.55 2.93 -7.10
N MET A 157 7.62 1.74 -7.70
CA MET A 157 6.58 1.28 -8.64
C MET A 157 5.21 1.15 -7.98
N ALA A 158 5.14 0.69 -6.73
CA ALA A 158 3.88 0.65 -5.98
C ALA A 158 3.34 2.06 -5.69
N ARG A 159 4.21 3.00 -5.30
CA ARG A 159 3.85 4.43 -5.10
C ARG A 159 3.32 5.06 -6.38
N ASP A 160 4.04 4.91 -7.48
CA ASP A 160 3.65 5.46 -8.77
C ASP A 160 2.28 4.90 -9.22
N PHE A 161 2.03 3.61 -8.98
CA PHE A 161 0.73 3.01 -9.27
C PHE A 161 -0.38 3.58 -8.39
N ALA A 162 -0.14 3.71 -7.08
CA ALA A 162 -1.09 4.27 -6.13
C ALA A 162 -1.48 5.71 -6.53
N ASP A 163 -0.48 6.57 -6.72
CA ASP A 163 -0.67 7.98 -7.00
C ASP A 163 -1.37 8.21 -8.35
N ALA A 164 -1.11 7.36 -9.35
CA ALA A 164 -1.70 7.48 -10.68
C ALA A 164 -3.11 6.88 -10.80
N ASN A 165 -3.49 5.89 -9.97
CA ASN A 165 -4.70 5.09 -10.21
C ASN A 165 -5.71 5.10 -9.06
N ALA A 166 -5.32 5.42 -7.81
CA ALA A 166 -6.18 5.20 -6.66
C ALA A 166 -7.49 6.02 -6.69
N GLN A 167 -7.50 7.22 -7.28
CA GLN A 167 -8.74 8.00 -7.37
C GLN A 167 -9.76 7.37 -8.33
N ASP A 168 -9.30 6.89 -9.49
CA ASP A 168 -10.19 6.47 -10.58
C ASP A 168 -10.43 4.95 -10.66
N PHE A 169 -9.72 4.15 -9.87
CA PHE A 169 -9.87 2.69 -9.88
C PHE A 169 -11.23 2.27 -9.29
N SER A 170 -11.99 1.49 -10.06
CA SER A 170 -13.23 0.87 -9.57
C SER A 170 -12.96 -0.46 -8.88
N CYS A 171 -13.46 -0.61 -7.66
CA CYS A 171 -13.36 -1.83 -6.85
C CYS A 171 -14.15 -3.03 -7.41
N GLU A 172 -14.89 -2.85 -8.50
CA GLU A 172 -15.48 -3.95 -9.27
C GLU A 172 -14.43 -4.68 -10.14
N ASN A 173 -13.26 -4.06 -10.37
CA ASN A 173 -12.17 -4.67 -11.11
C ASN A 173 -11.24 -5.46 -10.19
N ASP A 174 -10.66 -6.53 -10.74
CA ASP A 174 -9.55 -7.22 -10.09
C ASP A 174 -8.32 -6.31 -10.00
N PRO A 175 -7.54 -6.39 -8.90
CA PRO A 175 -6.28 -5.66 -8.79
C PRO A 175 -5.30 -6.08 -9.89
N LYS A 176 -4.46 -5.13 -10.29
CA LYS A 176 -3.42 -5.41 -11.27
C LYS A 176 -2.22 -6.10 -10.62
N TRP A 177 -1.83 -7.25 -11.18
CA TRP A 177 -0.54 -7.87 -10.88
C TRP A 177 0.57 -7.18 -11.67
N LEU A 178 1.56 -6.63 -10.97
CA LEU A 178 2.80 -6.12 -11.54
C LEU A 178 3.91 -7.12 -11.23
N GLY A 179 4.25 -7.97 -12.19
CA GLY A 179 5.16 -9.10 -12.00
C GLY A 179 4.43 -10.44 -12.12
N ASN A 180 4.88 -11.47 -11.38
CA ASN A 180 4.28 -12.79 -11.46
C ASN A 180 3.26 -12.96 -10.33
N PRO A 181 2.00 -13.36 -10.63
CA PRO A 181 1.11 -13.80 -9.57
C PRO A 181 1.72 -15.05 -8.91
N PRO A 182 1.65 -15.20 -7.58
CA PRO A 182 2.20 -16.36 -6.90
C PRO A 182 1.53 -17.64 -7.44
N LEU A 183 2.34 -18.47 -8.11
CA LEU A 183 1.92 -19.70 -8.78
C LEU A 183 1.70 -20.83 -7.78
N LEU A 184 0.78 -20.73 -6.81
CA LEU A 184 0.45 -21.86 -5.93
C LEU A 184 -1.06 -21.97 -5.65
N ALA A 185 -1.50 -23.22 -5.51
CA ALA A 185 -2.85 -23.57 -5.11
C ALA A 185 -3.17 -22.98 -3.73
N GLY A 186 -4.17 -22.10 -3.64
CA GLY A 186 -4.62 -21.48 -2.39
C GLY A 186 -4.33 -19.98 -2.26
N HIS A 187 -3.63 -19.36 -3.22
CA HIS A 187 -3.51 -17.90 -3.33
C HIS A 187 -4.71 -17.30 -4.05
N THR A 188 -5.90 -17.49 -3.51
CA THR A 188 -7.04 -16.70 -3.97
C THR A 188 -6.95 -15.34 -3.28
N HIS A 189 -6.65 -14.30 -4.04
CA HIS A 189 -6.76 -12.91 -3.58
C HIS A 189 -8.17 -12.59 -3.05
N ASN A 190 -9.18 -13.26 -3.62
CA ASN A 190 -10.57 -13.19 -3.16
C ASN A 190 -10.87 -14.43 -2.33
N THR A 191 -10.97 -14.28 -1.01
CA THR A 191 -11.46 -15.29 -0.09
C THR A 191 -12.71 -14.77 0.61
N PHE A 192 -13.85 -15.41 0.37
CA PHE A 192 -15.04 -15.13 1.18
C PHE A 192 -14.77 -15.54 2.63
N ARG A 193 -15.21 -14.69 3.58
CA ARG A 193 -15.42 -15.07 4.98
C ARG A 193 -16.37 -16.27 5.05
#